data_AF-T1BK44-F1
#
_entry.id   AF-T1BK44-F1
#
_cell.length_a   1.000
_cell.length_b   1.000
_cell.length_c   1.000
_cell.angle_alpha   90.00
_cell.angle_beta   90.00
_cell.angle_gamma   90.00
#
_symmetry.space_group_name_H-M   'P 1'
#
loop_
_entity.id
_entity.type
_entity.pdbx_description
1 polymer ?
#
loop_
_entity_poly.entity_id
_entity_poly.type
_entity_poly.pdbx_seq_one_letter_code
_entity_poly.pdbx_strand_id
1 'polypeptide(L)'
;MAQYGVTSRAVLSTVAAAYPGRRVASVYVRDYREPVELLATRRERGDAMALERTPIRADDGRLVPLELVARVGFRRAVGTIAQKDGERVQRLLVWPRRGYTVPGVRRRIAGLAGARGSAMAPTVSFTGISQVVSRAARAVIVRAAIALMVVVFLLWVL
;
A
#
# COMPACT_ATOMS: atom_id res chain seq x y z
N MET A 1 -13.02 27.25 14.04
CA MET A 1 -13.21 26.21 15.08
C MET A 1 -13.34 26.81 16.48
N ALA A 2 -12.30 27.45 17.04
CA ALA A 2 -12.38 28.04 18.39
C ALA A 2 -13.48 29.10 18.57
N GLN A 3 -13.70 29.96 17.56
CA GLN A 3 -14.77 30.97 17.56
C GLN A 3 -16.20 30.38 17.58
N TYR A 4 -16.35 29.13 17.17
CA TYR A 4 -17.63 28.43 17.13
C TYR A 4 -17.79 27.40 18.25
N GLY A 5 -16.83 27.32 19.20
CA GLY A 5 -16.87 26.31 20.27
C GLY A 5 -16.82 24.87 19.76
N VAL A 6 -16.26 24.64 18.57
CA VAL A 6 -16.17 23.30 17.96
C VAL A 6 -14.76 22.74 18.14
N THR A 7 -14.67 21.56 18.76
CA THR A 7 -13.40 20.84 18.94
C THR A 7 -13.05 19.97 17.74
N SER A 8 -11.75 19.78 17.49
CA SER A 8 -11.27 18.88 16.42
C SER A 8 -11.77 17.45 16.59
N ARG A 9 -11.96 17.01 17.85
CA ARG A 9 -12.51 15.69 18.17
C ARG A 9 -13.97 15.56 17.72
N ALA A 10 -14.80 16.58 17.95
CA ALA A 10 -16.19 16.59 17.51
C ALA A 10 -16.27 16.49 15.98
N VAL A 11 -15.46 17.28 15.27
CA VAL A 11 -15.36 17.26 13.79
C VAL A 11 -14.98 15.87 13.29
N LEU A 12 -13.87 15.31 13.80
CA LEU A 12 -13.40 14.00 13.37
C LEU A 12 -14.44 12.90 13.65
N SER A 13 -15.08 12.95 14.82
CA SER A 13 -16.09 11.97 15.20
C SER A 13 -17.35 12.02 14.32
N THR A 14 -17.70 13.22 13.86
CA THR A 14 -18.84 13.45 12.96
C THR A 14 -18.52 12.96 11.55
N VAL A 15 -17.35 13.30 11.02
CA VAL A 15 -16.88 12.82 9.71
C VAL A 15 -16.75 11.29 9.69
N ALA A 16 -16.24 10.69 10.78
CA ALA A 16 -16.13 9.23 10.90
C ALA A 16 -17.51 8.55 10.93
N ALA A 17 -18.49 9.11 11.64
CA ALA A 17 -19.86 8.59 11.63
C ALA A 17 -20.54 8.75 10.25
N ALA A 18 -20.20 9.81 9.50
CA ALA A 18 -20.83 10.07 8.21
C ALA A 18 -20.33 9.14 7.09
N TYR A 19 -19.01 8.92 6.97
CA TYR A 19 -18.43 8.25 5.79
C TYR A 19 -17.99 6.79 6.03
N PRO A 20 -16.96 6.50 6.83
CA PRO A 20 -16.55 5.11 7.08
C PRO A 20 -17.55 4.36 7.98
N GLY A 21 -18.39 5.09 8.71
CA GLY A 21 -19.29 4.54 9.71
C GLY A 21 -18.62 4.49 11.08
N ARG A 22 -19.42 4.63 12.12
CA ARG A 22 -18.95 4.55 13.51
C ARG A 22 -19.76 3.52 14.26
N ARG A 23 -19.08 2.50 14.78
CA ARG A 23 -19.67 1.56 15.73
C ARG A 23 -20.08 2.29 17.00
N VAL A 24 -21.35 2.15 17.37
CA VAL A 24 -21.91 2.77 18.59
C VAL A 24 -22.32 1.74 19.63
N ALA A 25 -22.67 0.53 19.20
CA ALA A 25 -23.09 -0.52 20.09
C ALA A 25 -22.83 -1.89 19.48
N SER A 26 -23.20 -2.92 20.23
CA SER A 26 -23.30 -4.29 19.74
C SER A 26 -24.57 -4.90 20.30
N VAL A 27 -25.30 -5.63 19.48
CA VAL A 27 -26.46 -6.41 19.90
C VAL A 27 -26.10 -7.89 19.85
N TYR A 28 -26.67 -8.67 20.77
CA TYR A 28 -26.58 -10.12 20.72
C TYR A 28 -27.80 -10.66 19.99
N VAL A 29 -27.56 -11.38 18.90
CA VAL A 29 -28.60 -12.06 18.13
C VAL A 29 -28.29 -13.55 18.21
N ARG A 30 -29.11 -14.28 18.97
CA ARG A 30 -28.87 -15.68 19.35
C ARG A 30 -27.52 -15.79 20.09
N ASP A 31 -26.55 -16.48 19.51
CA ASP A 31 -25.22 -16.73 20.09
C ASP A 31 -24.11 -15.85 19.48
N TYR A 32 -24.47 -14.90 18.60
CA TYR A 32 -23.51 -14.03 17.90
C TYR A 32 -23.66 -12.57 18.30
N ARG A 33 -22.52 -11.88 18.37
CA ARG A 33 -22.44 -10.44 18.66
C ARG A 33 -22.35 -9.67 17.36
N GLU A 34 -23.40 -8.93 17.02
CA GLU A 34 -23.45 -8.08 15.82
C GLU A 34 -23.16 -6.61 16.18
N PRO A 35 -22.28 -5.91 15.46
CA PRO A 35 -22.03 -4.49 15.67
C PRO A 35 -23.16 -3.63 15.12
N VAL A 36 -23.56 -2.62 15.87
CA VAL A 36 -24.47 -1.56 15.40
C VAL A 36 -23.63 -0.34 15.04
N GLU A 37 -23.73 0.10 13.80
CA GLU A 37 -22.96 1.20 13.24
C GLU A 37 -23.87 2.35 12.81
N LEU A 38 -23.48 3.57 13.17
CA LEU A 38 -24.07 4.79 12.61
C LEU A 38 -23.33 5.13 11.33
N LEU A 39 -24.10 5.34 10.27
CA LEU A 39 -23.57 5.59 8.95
C LEU A 39 -24.56 6.47 8.17
N ALA A 40 -24.07 7.51 7.49
CA ALA A 40 -24.93 8.36 6.66
C ALA A 40 -25.52 7.57 5.49
N THR A 41 -26.63 8.05 4.93
CA THR A 41 -27.30 7.35 3.84
C THR A 41 -26.41 7.28 2.59
N ARG A 42 -26.66 6.31 1.69
CA ARG A 42 -25.88 6.19 0.45
C ARG A 42 -25.86 7.48 -0.38
N ARG A 43 -26.98 8.22 -0.37
CA ARG A 43 -27.12 9.48 -1.12
C ARG A 43 -26.18 10.56 -0.57
N GLU A 44 -26.13 10.71 0.74
CA GLU A 44 -25.27 11.71 1.41
C GLU A 44 -23.78 11.37 1.29
N ARG A 45 -23.42 10.08 1.27
CA ARG A 45 -22.01 9.67 1.05
C ARG A 45 -21.54 9.82 -0.39
N GLY A 46 -22.46 9.88 -1.35
CA GLY A 46 -22.15 10.09 -2.76
C GLY A 46 -21.91 11.55 -3.12
N ASP A 47 -22.29 12.49 -2.24
CA ASP A 47 -22.21 13.92 -2.46
C ASP A 47 -21.26 14.56 -1.43
N ALA A 48 -20.11 15.05 -1.90
CA ALA A 48 -19.16 15.73 -1.03
C ALA A 48 -19.71 17.06 -0.48
N MET A 49 -20.65 17.72 -1.18
CA MET A 49 -21.29 18.93 -0.67
C MET A 49 -22.26 18.62 0.47
N ALA A 50 -22.78 17.39 0.56
CA ALA A 50 -23.58 16.97 1.71
C ALA A 50 -22.73 16.91 3.00
N LEU A 51 -21.43 16.65 2.88
CA LEU A 51 -20.51 16.67 4.02
C LEU A 51 -20.36 18.09 4.60
N GLU A 52 -20.33 19.11 3.73
CA GLU A 52 -20.22 20.52 4.14
C GLU A 52 -21.41 20.98 4.99
N ARG A 53 -22.60 20.46 4.69
CA ARG A 53 -23.84 20.74 5.42
C ARG A 53 -24.02 19.89 6.67
N THR A 54 -23.10 18.98 6.96
CA THR A 54 -23.23 18.08 8.11
C THR A 54 -23.16 18.89 9.42
N PRO A 55 -24.18 18.81 10.29
CA PRO A 55 -24.18 19.56 11.54
C PRO A 55 -23.20 18.93 12.55
N ILE A 56 -22.41 19.78 13.20
CA ILE A 56 -21.46 19.41 14.23
C ILE A 56 -21.90 20.05 15.53
N ARG A 57 -21.93 19.26 16.60
CA ARG A 57 -22.25 19.75 17.93
C ARG A 57 -21.06 20.53 18.50
N ALA A 58 -21.27 21.81 18.81
CA ALA A 58 -20.37 22.64 19.58
C ALA A 58 -20.48 22.31 21.09
N ASP A 59 -19.49 22.74 21.87
CA ASP A 59 -19.40 22.46 23.30
C ASP A 59 -20.57 23.08 24.09
N ASP A 60 -21.12 24.19 23.59
CA ASP A 60 -22.32 24.85 24.12
C ASP A 60 -23.64 24.21 23.66
N GLY A 61 -23.57 23.10 22.91
CA GLY A 61 -24.72 22.35 22.42
C GLY A 61 -25.31 22.86 21.11
N ARG A 62 -24.84 23.99 20.57
CA ARG A 62 -25.28 24.48 19.25
C ARG A 62 -24.84 23.53 18.14
N LEU A 63 -25.60 23.51 17.05
CA LEU A 63 -25.23 22.80 15.83
C LEU A 63 -24.62 23.79 14.84
N VAL A 64 -23.39 23.52 14.43
CA VAL A 64 -22.63 24.33 13.49
C VAL A 64 -22.34 23.49 12.26
N PRO A 65 -22.71 23.92 11.04
CA PRO A 65 -22.40 23.18 9.83
C PRO A 65 -20.89 23.11 9.59
N LEU A 66 -20.42 21.98 9.03
CA LEU A 66 -18.99 21.72 8.80
C LEU A 66 -18.32 22.83 7.96
N GLU A 67 -19.02 23.39 6.99
CA GLU A 67 -18.52 24.45 6.10
C GLU A 67 -17.99 25.70 6.84
N LEU A 68 -18.54 26.03 8.01
CA LEU A 68 -18.11 27.19 8.81
C LEU A 68 -16.82 26.92 9.59
N VAL A 69 -16.46 25.64 9.77
CA VAL A 69 -15.33 25.23 10.60
C VAL A 69 -14.23 24.51 9.84
N ALA A 70 -14.51 24.00 8.64
CA ALA A 70 -13.57 23.28 7.79
C ALA A 70 -13.90 23.48 6.31
N ARG A 71 -12.88 23.33 5.44
CA ARG A 71 -13.07 23.29 3.99
C ARG A 71 -12.97 21.85 3.51
N VAL A 72 -13.94 21.41 2.73
CA VAL A 72 -13.94 20.12 2.05
C VAL A 72 -13.47 20.33 0.61
N GLY A 73 -12.69 19.41 0.09
CA GLY A 73 -12.17 19.54 -1.27
C GLY A 73 -11.56 18.25 -1.79
N PHE A 74 -11.48 18.16 -3.10
CA PHE A 74 -10.91 17.01 -3.78
C PHE A 74 -9.44 17.24 -4.09
N ARG A 75 -8.62 16.23 -3.78
CA ARG A 75 -7.21 16.19 -4.19
C ARG A 75 -6.88 14.79 -4.69
N ARG A 76 -5.99 14.71 -5.67
CA ARG A 76 -5.37 13.42 -6.01
C ARG A 76 -4.46 13.02 -4.84
N ALA A 77 -4.66 11.82 -4.34
CA ALA A 77 -3.86 11.23 -3.28
C ALA A 77 -3.36 9.85 -3.71
N VAL A 78 -2.30 9.40 -3.07
CA VAL A 78 -1.76 8.05 -3.29
C VAL A 78 -2.69 7.05 -2.59
N GLY A 79 -3.32 6.15 -3.35
CA GLY A 79 -4.27 5.18 -2.80
C GLY A 79 -3.63 4.08 -1.95
N THR A 80 -2.34 3.82 -2.12
CA THR A 80 -1.60 2.85 -1.29
C THR A 80 -0.15 3.28 -1.16
N ILE A 81 0.32 3.41 0.07
CA ILE A 81 1.73 3.67 0.36
C ILE A 81 2.39 2.32 0.61
N ALA A 82 3.11 1.80 -0.38
CA ALA A 82 3.90 0.59 -0.19
C ALA A 82 5.21 0.93 0.54
N GLN A 83 5.52 0.13 1.55
CA GLN A 83 6.77 0.22 2.29
C GLN A 83 7.51 -1.12 2.24
N LYS A 84 8.83 -1.05 2.33
CA LYS A 84 9.71 -2.20 2.52
C LYS A 84 10.91 -1.73 3.35
N ASP A 85 11.24 -2.46 4.41
CA ASP A 85 12.37 -2.17 5.29
C ASP A 85 12.35 -0.73 5.86
N GLY A 86 11.16 -0.20 6.14
CA GLY A 86 10.97 1.16 6.67
C GLY A 86 11.00 2.29 5.63
N GLU A 87 11.32 1.99 4.37
CA GLU A 87 11.38 2.96 3.28
C GLU A 87 10.16 2.88 2.38
N ARG A 88 9.78 4.02 1.77
CA ARG A 88 8.72 4.07 0.77
C ARG A 88 9.24 3.46 -0.53
N VAL A 89 8.49 2.49 -1.06
CA VAL A 89 8.85 1.81 -2.30
C VAL A 89 7.73 1.89 -3.31
N GLN A 90 8.09 2.01 -4.59
CA GLN A 90 7.15 1.84 -5.69
C GLN A 90 7.35 0.45 -6.30
N ARG A 91 6.32 -0.39 -6.24
CA ARG A 91 6.36 -1.72 -6.85
C ARG A 91 5.96 -1.61 -8.31
N LEU A 92 6.85 -2.03 -9.19
CA LEU A 92 6.61 -2.11 -10.63
C LEU A 92 6.65 -3.58 -11.03
N LEU A 93 5.62 -4.02 -11.74
CA LEU A 93 5.57 -5.36 -12.33
C LEU A 93 6.02 -5.25 -13.79
N VAL A 94 7.07 -5.98 -14.13
CA VAL A 94 7.67 -5.94 -15.47
C VAL A 94 7.72 -7.35 -16.02
N TRP A 95 7.16 -7.53 -17.22
CA TRP A 95 7.27 -8.77 -17.97
C TRP A 95 8.24 -8.57 -19.14
N PRO A 96 9.21 -9.47 -19.33
CA PRO A 96 10.09 -9.42 -20.50
C PRO A 96 9.28 -9.71 -21.77
N ARG A 97 9.49 -8.90 -22.82
CA ARG A 97 8.97 -9.21 -24.16
C ARG A 97 9.68 -10.45 -24.72
N ARG A 98 9.00 -11.18 -25.61
CA ARG A 98 9.55 -12.35 -26.31
C ARG A 98 10.88 -11.99 -26.97
N GLY A 99 11.93 -12.79 -26.75
CA GLY A 99 13.30 -12.51 -27.21
C GLY A 99 14.22 -11.81 -26.19
N TYR A 100 13.69 -11.32 -25.06
CA TYR A 100 14.50 -10.76 -23.98
C TYR A 100 14.60 -11.72 -22.80
N THR A 101 15.82 -11.88 -22.27
CA THR A 101 16.07 -12.71 -21.09
C THR A 101 15.90 -11.90 -19.81
N VAL A 102 15.41 -12.55 -18.74
CA VAL A 102 15.24 -11.92 -17.42
C VAL A 102 16.54 -11.26 -16.90
N PRO A 103 17.72 -11.88 -17.00
CA PRO A 103 18.97 -11.23 -16.60
C PRO A 103 19.32 -9.99 -17.43
N GLY A 104 19.05 -10.00 -18.75
CA GLY A 104 19.31 -8.86 -19.63
C GLY A 104 18.43 -7.66 -19.29
N VAL A 105 17.14 -7.90 -19.04
CA VAL A 105 16.20 -6.85 -18.60
C VAL A 105 16.63 -6.26 -17.25
N ARG A 106 17.06 -7.09 -16.29
CA ARG A 106 17.56 -6.62 -14.98
C ARG A 106 18.76 -5.70 -15.11
N ARG A 107 19.77 -6.06 -15.93
CA ARG A 107 20.94 -5.21 -16.17
C ARG A 107 20.55 -3.87 -16.76
N ARG A 108 19.60 -3.87 -17.70
CA ARG A 108 19.11 -2.64 -18.33
C ARG A 108 18.36 -1.74 -17.35
N ILE A 109 17.51 -2.30 -16.49
CA ILE A 109 16.81 -1.54 -15.44
C ILE A 109 17.80 -0.97 -14.42
N ALA A 110 18.79 -1.77 -13.99
CA ALA A 110 19.84 -1.31 -13.08
C ALA A 110 20.66 -0.16 -13.68
N GLY A 111 21.02 -0.25 -14.97
CA GLY A 111 21.71 0.81 -15.69
C GLY A 111 20.88 2.10 -15.80
N LEU A 112 19.57 1.99 -16.03
CA LEU A 112 18.67 3.15 -16.07
C LEU A 112 18.49 3.81 -14.70
N ALA A 113 18.51 3.03 -13.62
CA ALA A 113 18.44 3.53 -12.25
C ALA A 113 19.72 4.28 -11.84
N GLY A 114 20.89 3.84 -12.31
CA GLY A 114 22.17 4.52 -12.09
C GLY A 114 22.40 5.73 -12.99
N ALA A 115 21.84 5.76 -14.21
CA ALA A 115 22.08 6.83 -15.18
C ALA A 115 21.26 8.10 -14.94
N ARG A 116 20.13 8.03 -14.23
CA ARG A 116 19.35 9.21 -13.83
C ARG A 116 19.86 9.68 -12.48
N GLY A 117 20.82 10.62 -12.51
CA GLY A 117 21.39 11.30 -11.36
C GLY A 117 20.38 12.05 -10.49
N SER A 118 19.51 11.31 -9.81
CA SER A 118 18.67 11.82 -8.74
C SER A 118 19.53 11.95 -7.48
N ALA A 119 19.36 13.04 -6.74
CA ALA A 119 20.07 13.29 -5.47
C ALA A 119 19.88 12.18 -4.42
N MET A 120 18.92 11.27 -4.61
CA MET A 120 18.79 10.00 -3.92
C MET A 120 18.73 8.90 -4.97
N ALA A 121 19.84 8.20 -5.23
CA ALA A 121 19.85 7.07 -6.14
C ALA A 121 18.89 5.98 -5.59
N PRO A 122 17.77 5.67 -6.28
CA PRO A 122 16.80 4.74 -5.73
C PRO A 122 17.37 3.33 -5.73
N THR A 123 17.40 2.69 -4.57
CA THR A 123 17.82 1.29 -4.43
C THR A 123 16.80 0.37 -5.11
N VAL A 124 17.16 -0.18 -6.26
CA VAL A 124 16.28 -1.11 -7.00
C VAL A 124 16.47 -2.53 -6.46
N SER A 125 15.44 -3.05 -5.77
CA SER A 125 15.40 -4.46 -5.36
C SER A 125 14.47 -5.28 -6.27
N PHE A 126 14.98 -6.40 -6.77
CA PHE A 126 14.22 -7.32 -7.61
C PHE A 126 13.70 -8.48 -6.76
N THR A 127 12.40 -8.76 -6.85
CA THR A 127 11.72 -9.85 -6.11
C THR A 127 10.95 -10.76 -7.08
N GLY A 128 10.58 -11.97 -6.66
CA GLY A 128 9.85 -12.95 -7.47
C GLY A 128 10.70 -14.10 -8.05
N ILE A 129 10.10 -14.87 -8.97
CA ILE A 129 10.59 -16.15 -9.55
C ILE A 129 12.04 -16.08 -10.07
N SER A 130 12.51 -14.88 -10.44
CA SER A 130 13.90 -14.61 -10.84
C SER A 130 14.96 -14.94 -9.79
N GLN A 131 14.65 -14.90 -8.49
CA GLN A 131 15.59 -15.28 -7.43
C GLN A 131 15.77 -16.81 -7.37
N VAL A 132 14.71 -17.57 -7.67
CA VAL A 132 14.70 -19.03 -7.68
C VAL A 132 15.54 -19.57 -8.85
N VAL A 133 15.39 -18.99 -10.04
CA VAL A 133 16.15 -19.39 -11.24
C VAL A 133 17.65 -19.09 -11.09
N SER A 134 18.00 -17.98 -10.43
CA SER A 134 19.41 -17.60 -10.23
C SER A 134 20.13 -18.51 -9.22
N ARG A 135 19.44 -18.95 -8.16
CA ARG A 135 20.00 -19.92 -7.20
C ARG A 135 20.10 -21.33 -7.78
N ALA A 136 19.13 -21.74 -8.61
CA ALA A 136 19.15 -23.06 -9.27
C ALA A 136 20.31 -23.19 -10.27
N ALA A 137 20.58 -22.17 -11.08
CA ALA A 137 21.66 -22.22 -12.08
C ALA A 137 23.06 -22.41 -11.47
N ARG A 138 23.33 -21.76 -10.32
CA ARG A 138 24.61 -21.92 -9.61
C ARG A 138 24.78 -23.33 -9.05
N ALA A 139 23.71 -23.92 -8.51
CA ALA A 139 23.75 -25.27 -7.98
C ALA A 139 24.00 -26.31 -9.09
N VAL A 140 23.46 -26.10 -10.29
CA VAL A 140 23.69 -27.00 -11.44
C VAL A 140 25.15 -26.95 -11.90
N ILE A 141 25.76 -25.77 -12.02
CA ILE A 141 27.17 -25.65 -12.43
C ILE A 141 28.11 -26.33 -11.42
N VAL A 142 27.88 -26.11 -10.12
CA VAL A 142 28.70 -26.74 -9.07
C VAL A 142 28.57 -28.25 -9.10
N ARG A 143 27.35 -28.78 -9.24
CA ARG A 143 27.11 -30.23 -9.35
C ARG A 143 27.71 -30.82 -10.62
N ALA A 144 27.63 -30.13 -11.75
CA ALA A 144 28.25 -30.56 -13.00
C ALA A 144 29.78 -30.60 -12.91
N ALA A 145 30.40 -29.61 -12.26
CA ALA A 145 31.85 -29.60 -12.04
C ALA A 145 32.31 -30.75 -11.13
N ILE A 146 31.57 -31.04 -10.05
CA ILE A 146 31.84 -32.19 -9.17
C ILE A 146 31.72 -33.50 -9.94
N ALA A 147 30.65 -33.68 -10.72
CA ALA A 147 30.45 -34.89 -11.52
C ALA A 147 31.59 -35.10 -12.53
N LEU A 148 32.04 -34.02 -13.20
CA LEU A 148 33.15 -34.09 -14.14
C LEU A 148 34.47 -34.45 -13.45
N MET A 149 34.71 -33.89 -12.26
CA MET A 149 35.89 -34.21 -11.46
C MET A 149 35.91 -35.69 -11.04
N VAL A 150 34.76 -36.25 -10.65
CA VAL A 150 34.61 -37.67 -10.33
C VAL A 150 34.89 -38.55 -11.55
N VAL A 151 34.36 -38.19 -12.73
CA VAL A 151 34.60 -38.94 -13.97
C VAL A 151 36.09 -38.92 -14.36
N VAL A 152 36.75 -37.77 -14.28
CA VAL A 152 38.19 -37.65 -14.56
C VAL A 152 39.02 -38.48 -13.58
N PHE A 153 38.66 -38.45 -12.29
CA PHE A 153 39.34 -39.26 -11.28
C PHE A 153 39.18 -40.77 -11.52
N LEU A 154 37.98 -41.20 -11.88
CA LEU A 154 37.69 -42.61 -12.19
C LEU A 154 38.45 -43.09 -13.43
N LEU A 155 38.58 -42.25 -14.46
CA LEU A 155 39.38 -42.53 -15.65
C LEU A 155 40.89 -42.57 -15.38
N TRP A 156 41.36 -41.94 -14.31
CA TRP A 156 42.78 -41.93 -13.95
C TRP A 156 43.18 -43.12 -13.08
N VAL A 157 42.24 -43.65 -12.29
CA VAL A 157 42.44 -44.82 -11.42
C VAL A 157 42.30 -46.15 -12.18
N LEU A 158 41.56 -46.16 -13.30
CA LEU A 158 41.37 -47.32 -14.18
C LEU A 158 42.51 -47.44 -15.20
#